data_AF-A0A7H4PV54-F1
#
_entry.id   AF-A0A7H4PV54-F1
#
_cell.length_a   1.000
_cell.length_b   1.000
_cell.length_c   1.000
_cell.angle_alpha   90.00
_cell.angle_beta   90.00
_cell.angle_gamma   90.00
#
_symmetry.space_group_name_H-M   'P 1'
#
loop_
_entity.id
_entity.type
_entity.pdbx_description
1 polymer ?
#
loop_
_entity_poly.entity_id
_entity_poly.type
_entity_poly.pdbx_seq_one_letter_code
_entity_poly.pdbx_strand_id
1 'polypeptide(L)'
;MTFSKYKRLCLVLLLPLLAAGFICAHAAWPYDPYQNVLCQPFLGSENCRPVGHIDGPLYKSIKKDTDKDWFEIWTYDEHSPTSTYAMASGRFIGGAEITGALPFSGEGHEVADFMKRNLVGKQAMVHLGFPTETAKSRAINATTVLLYCNDLRYQAEPGTYTSGCYGEGWSGPVTYRIDSRPSRSMLDTLQSDVWRLVDEKNSDFRLWQIVIYPIFIYGFLLLSFVGWMTVKATRFVKTS
;
A
#
# COMPACT_ATOMS: atom_id res chain seq x y z
N MET A 1 42.13 0.94 -29.73
CA MET A 1 40.76 0.37 -29.70
C MET A 1 39.79 1.54 -29.81
N THR A 2 38.88 1.58 -30.79
CA THR A 2 37.95 2.72 -30.98
C THR A 2 36.77 2.65 -30.01
N PHE A 3 36.23 3.79 -29.59
CA PHE A 3 35.09 3.88 -28.67
C PHE A 3 33.88 3.03 -29.11
N SER A 4 33.62 2.93 -30.42
CA SER A 4 32.54 2.08 -30.95
C SER A 4 32.78 0.58 -30.76
N LYS A 5 34.03 0.11 -30.81
CA LYS A 5 34.40 -1.29 -30.55
C LYS A 5 34.26 -1.63 -29.06
N TYR A 6 34.61 -0.70 -28.17
CA TYR A 6 34.43 -0.86 -26.73
C TYR A 6 32.94 -0.91 -26.34
N LYS A 7 32.12 0.00 -26.89
CA LYS A 7 30.66 0.00 -26.70
C LYS A 7 30.03 -1.32 -27.15
N ARG A 8 30.38 -1.83 -28.33
CA ARG A 8 29.89 -3.14 -28.82
C ARG A 8 30.31 -4.29 -27.90
N LEU A 9 31.56 -4.30 -27.43
CA LEU A 9 32.05 -5.33 -26.53
C LEU A 9 31.28 -5.32 -25.20
N CYS A 10 31.12 -4.15 -24.57
CA CYS A 10 30.33 -4.01 -23.34
C CYS A 10 28.88 -4.46 -23.53
N LEU A 11 28.25 -4.12 -24.65
CA LEU A 11 26.86 -4.48 -24.92
C LEU A 11 26.68 -5.99 -25.12
N VAL A 12 27.60 -6.63 -25.85
CA VAL A 12 27.57 -8.09 -26.08
C VAL A 12 27.85 -8.88 -24.79
N LEU A 13 28.62 -8.33 -23.86
CA LEU A 13 29.04 -9.04 -22.65
C LEU A 13 28.15 -8.74 -21.44
N LEU A 14 27.79 -7.47 -21.21
CA LEU A 14 27.00 -7.06 -20.05
C LEU A 14 25.50 -7.31 -20.24
N LEU A 15 24.96 -7.14 -21.46
CA LEU A 15 23.51 -7.26 -21.68
C LEU A 15 23.00 -8.68 -21.44
N PRO A 16 23.67 -9.76 -21.90
CA PRO A 16 23.25 -11.13 -21.56
C PRO A 16 23.36 -11.44 -20.07
N LEU A 17 24.41 -10.93 -19.39
CA LEU A 17 24.58 -11.12 -17.95
C LEU A 17 23.49 -10.40 -17.14
N LEU A 18 23.10 -9.19 -17.58
CA LEU A 18 22.03 -8.42 -16.97
C LEU A 18 20.66 -9.07 -17.23
N ALA A 19 20.44 -9.61 -18.44
CA ALA A 19 19.25 -10.40 -18.76
C ALA A 19 19.17 -11.68 -17.94
N ALA A 20 20.29 -12.40 -17.74
CA ALA A 20 20.34 -13.56 -16.86
C ALA A 20 20.02 -13.18 -15.40
N GLY A 21 20.54 -12.05 -14.93
CA GLY A 21 20.23 -11.50 -13.60
C GLY A 21 18.75 -11.19 -13.44
N PHE A 22 18.17 -10.52 -14.43
CA PHE A 22 16.73 -10.24 -14.48
C PHE A 22 15.88 -11.53 -14.46
N ILE A 23 16.23 -12.54 -15.27
CA ILE A 23 15.49 -13.81 -15.30
C ILE A 23 15.58 -14.52 -13.95
N CYS A 24 16.78 -14.62 -13.35
CA CYS A 24 16.95 -15.24 -12.03
C CYS A 24 16.22 -14.48 -10.93
N ALA A 25 16.19 -13.15 -10.99
CA ALA A 25 15.47 -12.31 -10.05
C ALA A 25 13.96 -12.59 -10.04
N HIS A 26 13.38 -12.98 -11.18
CA HIS A 26 11.94 -13.29 -11.26
C HIS A 26 11.63 -14.77 -11.06
N ALA A 27 12.54 -15.67 -11.48
CA ALA A 27 12.28 -17.12 -11.45
C ALA A 27 12.78 -17.82 -10.18
N ALA A 28 13.95 -17.42 -9.66
CA ALA A 28 14.62 -18.12 -8.56
C ALA A 28 14.60 -17.35 -7.24
N TRP A 29 14.66 -16.01 -7.30
CA TRP A 29 14.64 -15.14 -6.13
C TRP A 29 13.60 -14.03 -6.26
N PRO A 30 12.31 -14.35 -6.41
CA PRO A 30 11.29 -13.32 -6.45
C PRO A 30 11.32 -12.50 -5.16
N TYR A 31 11.49 -11.18 -5.29
CA TYR A 31 11.18 -10.25 -4.21
C TYR A 31 9.66 -10.14 -4.11
N ASP A 32 9.12 -10.21 -2.90
CA ASP A 32 7.69 -10.01 -2.65
C ASP A 32 7.46 -8.55 -2.21
N PRO A 33 7.09 -7.64 -3.12
CA PRO A 33 6.77 -6.27 -2.74
C PRO A 33 5.36 -6.17 -2.11
N TYR A 34 4.57 -7.25 -2.17
CA TYR A 34 3.14 -7.25 -1.84
C TYR A 34 2.90 -7.85 -0.46
N GLN A 35 3.25 -7.09 0.58
CA GLN A 35 2.93 -7.45 1.94
C GLN A 35 1.78 -6.60 2.46
N ASN A 36 0.77 -7.24 3.05
CA ASN A 36 -0.28 -6.51 3.73
C ASN A 36 0.34 -5.75 4.90
N VAL A 37 -0.05 -4.49 5.04
CA VAL A 37 0.36 -3.63 6.14
C VAL A 37 -0.79 -3.56 7.11
N LEU A 38 -0.48 -3.73 8.39
CA LEU A 38 -1.44 -3.52 9.47
C LEU A 38 -0.98 -2.34 10.32
N CYS A 39 -1.83 -1.32 10.45
CA CYS A 39 -1.63 -0.19 11.35
C CYS A 39 -2.52 -0.32 12.58
N GLN A 40 -1.96 -0.10 13.76
CA GLN A 40 -2.66 -0.15 15.05
C GLN A 40 -2.29 1.09 15.88
N PRO A 41 -3.21 1.61 16.72
CA PRO A 41 -2.91 2.74 17.59
C PRO A 41 -1.84 2.34 18.61
N PHE A 42 -0.76 3.12 18.72
CA PHE A 42 0.29 2.92 19.72
C PHE A 42 0.81 4.27 20.23
N LEU A 43 0.61 4.55 21.52
CA LEU A 43 1.14 5.73 22.23
C LEU A 43 0.92 7.07 21.49
N GLY A 44 -0.23 7.27 20.87
CA GLY A 44 -0.57 8.51 20.15
C GLY A 44 -0.07 8.59 18.70
N SER A 45 0.46 7.49 18.17
CA SER A 45 0.84 7.32 16.75
C SER A 45 0.17 6.07 16.16
N GLU A 46 0.23 5.90 14.84
CA GLU A 46 -0.20 4.66 14.18
C GLU A 46 1.03 3.77 13.93
N ASN A 47 1.09 2.63 14.62
CA ASN A 47 2.15 1.65 14.41
C ASN A 47 1.79 0.74 13.22
N CYS A 48 2.29 1.11 12.04
CA CYS A 48 2.15 0.35 10.81
C CYS A 48 3.28 -0.68 10.65
N ARG A 49 2.92 -1.96 10.47
CA ARG A 49 3.87 -3.06 10.28
C ARG A 49 3.46 -4.01 9.16
N PRO A 50 4.41 -4.57 8.39
CA PRO A 50 4.11 -5.63 7.44
C PRO A 50 3.72 -6.91 8.17
N VAL A 51 2.62 -7.54 7.74
CA VAL A 51 2.09 -8.80 8.31
C VAL A 51 2.16 -9.97 7.32
N GLY A 52 2.71 -9.74 6.13
CA GLY A 52 2.88 -10.75 5.08
C GLY A 52 1.58 -11.07 4.34
N HIS A 53 1.50 -12.29 3.79
CA HIS A 53 0.34 -12.75 3.02
C HIS A 53 -0.88 -12.98 3.91
N ILE A 54 -2.10 -12.75 3.38
CA ILE A 54 -3.39 -12.94 4.08
C ILE A 54 -3.58 -14.36 4.64
N ASP A 55 -2.99 -15.36 4.00
CA ASP A 55 -3.06 -16.76 4.43
C ASP A 55 -2.00 -17.14 5.46
N GLY A 56 -1.05 -16.23 5.73
CA GLY A 56 0.08 -16.46 6.61
C GLY A 56 -0.35 -16.62 8.08
N PRO A 57 0.40 -17.41 8.87
CA PRO A 57 0.10 -17.63 10.28
C PRO A 57 0.21 -16.33 11.10
N LEU A 58 1.11 -15.41 10.72
CA LEU A 58 1.27 -14.10 11.36
C LEU A 58 0.07 -13.18 11.08
N TYR A 59 -0.40 -13.13 9.83
CA TYR A 59 -1.61 -12.38 9.49
C TYR A 59 -2.82 -12.91 10.27
N LYS A 60 -3.02 -14.24 10.26
CA LYS A 60 -4.11 -14.91 10.97
C LYS A 60 -4.03 -14.71 12.49
N SER A 61 -2.84 -14.74 13.09
CA SER A 61 -2.69 -14.52 14.53
C SER A 61 -3.03 -13.10 14.94
N ILE A 62 -2.66 -12.10 14.13
CA ILE A 62 -2.96 -10.70 14.44
C ILE A 62 -4.44 -10.38 14.20
N LYS A 63 -5.05 -10.91 13.13
CA LYS A 63 -6.50 -10.77 12.87
C LYS A 63 -7.37 -11.45 13.93
N LYS A 64 -6.90 -12.56 14.51
CA LYS A 64 -7.62 -13.27 15.58
C LYS A 64 -7.62 -12.51 16.91
N ASP A 65 -6.70 -11.56 17.08
CA ASP A 65 -6.65 -10.65 18.22
C ASP A 65 -7.65 -9.49 17.99
N THR A 66 -8.92 -9.85 17.74
CA THR A 66 -10.06 -9.04 17.25
C THR A 66 -10.44 -7.83 18.11
N ASP A 67 -9.85 -7.67 19.29
CA ASP A 67 -10.25 -6.65 20.27
C ASP A 67 -9.53 -5.30 20.08
N LYS A 68 -8.78 -5.11 18.99
CA LYS A 68 -7.99 -3.90 18.75
C LYS A 68 -8.39 -3.25 17.44
N ASP A 69 -8.52 -1.92 17.45
CA ASP A 69 -8.62 -1.15 16.23
C ASP A 69 -7.39 -1.39 15.35
N TRP A 70 -7.62 -1.79 14.11
CA TRP A 70 -6.57 -1.91 13.11
C TRP A 70 -7.05 -1.35 11.76
N PHE A 71 -6.09 -0.92 10.94
CA PHE A 71 -6.27 -0.64 9.53
C PHE A 71 -5.41 -1.62 8.73
N GLU A 72 -6.02 -2.39 7.85
CA GLU A 72 -5.31 -3.22 6.89
C GLU A 72 -5.19 -2.46 5.59
N ILE A 73 -4.00 -2.31 5.03
CA ILE A 73 -3.76 -1.58 3.79
C ILE A 73 -3.29 -2.56 2.71
N TRP A 74 -3.95 -2.49 1.56
CA TRP A 74 -3.69 -3.36 0.42
C TRP A 74 -2.93 -2.60 -0.67
N THR A 75 -1.77 -3.14 -1.10
CA THR A 75 -0.97 -2.62 -2.22
C THR A 75 -1.26 -3.44 -3.48
N TYR A 76 -2.37 -3.15 -4.17
CA TYR A 76 -2.83 -4.01 -5.29
C TYR A 76 -2.16 -3.74 -6.65
N ASP A 77 -1.38 -2.68 -6.83
CA ASP A 77 -0.89 -2.31 -8.17
C ASP A 77 0.57 -1.85 -8.12
N GLU A 78 1.36 -2.42 -9.03
CA GLU A 78 2.77 -2.13 -9.31
C GLU A 78 2.98 -0.67 -9.82
N HIS A 79 1.90 0.01 -10.25
CA HIS A 79 1.93 1.36 -10.82
C HIS A 79 0.99 2.37 -10.14
N SER A 80 0.21 1.96 -9.15
CA SER A 80 -0.74 2.85 -8.48
C SER A 80 -0.28 3.11 -7.05
N PRO A 81 -0.31 4.37 -6.57
CA PRO A 81 -0.11 4.64 -5.15
C PRO A 81 -1.09 3.77 -4.38
N THR A 82 -0.55 3.00 -3.43
CA THR A 82 -1.24 2.10 -2.51
C THR A 82 -2.66 2.59 -2.27
N SER A 83 -3.62 2.06 -3.04
CA SER A 83 -5.00 2.46 -2.89
C SER A 83 -5.37 2.01 -1.49
N THR A 84 -5.50 3.00 -0.61
CA THR A 84 -5.34 2.78 0.82
C THR A 84 -6.62 2.21 1.38
N TYR A 85 -7.09 1.07 0.86
CA TYR A 85 -8.26 0.36 1.34
C TYR A 85 -8.02 -0.04 2.76
N ALA A 86 -8.36 0.84 3.70
CA ALA A 86 -8.12 0.65 5.10
C ALA A 86 -9.32 -0.13 5.65
N MET A 87 -9.25 -1.46 5.64
CA MET A 87 -10.27 -2.25 6.33
C MET A 87 -10.06 -1.98 7.82
N ALA A 88 -11.04 -1.35 8.44
CA ALA A 88 -10.91 -0.89 9.81
C ALA A 88 -11.61 -1.86 10.78
N SER A 89 -11.10 -1.97 12.00
CA SER A 89 -11.75 -2.71 13.10
C SER A 89 -12.17 -1.77 14.22
N GLY A 90 -13.01 -0.77 13.92
CA GLY A 90 -13.70 0.01 14.95
C GLY A 90 -13.17 1.42 15.20
N ARG A 91 -12.98 2.23 14.15
CA ARG A 91 -12.58 3.64 14.31
C ARG A 91 -13.75 4.58 14.19
N PHE A 92 -13.84 5.52 15.11
CA PHE A 92 -14.87 6.55 15.08
C PHE A 92 -14.31 7.89 14.59
N ILE A 93 -14.95 8.46 13.57
CA ILE A 93 -14.69 9.76 13.01
C ILE A 93 -15.90 10.65 13.29
N GLY A 94 -15.67 11.77 13.97
CA GLY A 94 -16.70 12.75 14.26
C GLY A 94 -16.56 14.02 13.41
N GLY A 95 -17.68 14.70 13.20
CA GLY A 95 -17.70 16.01 12.52
C GLY A 95 -17.35 15.92 11.04
N ALA A 96 -17.81 14.85 10.37
CA ALA A 96 -17.73 14.71 8.93
C ALA A 96 -18.97 15.34 8.28
N GLU A 97 -18.82 16.11 7.22
CA GLU A 97 -19.91 16.61 6.39
C GLU A 97 -19.98 15.78 5.11
N ILE A 98 -21.13 15.19 4.80
CA ILE A 98 -21.30 14.39 3.58
C ILE A 98 -21.42 15.33 2.38
N THR A 99 -20.45 15.28 1.48
CA THR A 99 -20.41 16.10 0.26
C THR A 99 -20.88 15.33 -0.97
N GLY A 100 -20.85 14.00 -0.94
CA GLY A 100 -21.32 13.16 -2.03
C GLY A 100 -21.72 11.76 -1.57
N ALA A 101 -22.70 11.17 -2.24
CA ALA A 101 -23.12 9.79 -1.99
C ALA A 101 -23.60 9.19 -3.32
N LEU A 102 -23.03 8.05 -3.69
CA LEU A 102 -23.39 7.31 -4.90
C LEU A 102 -23.64 5.86 -4.52
N PRO A 103 -24.58 5.17 -5.18
CA PRO A 103 -24.75 3.75 -4.97
C PRO A 103 -23.65 2.94 -5.65
N PHE A 104 -23.47 1.70 -5.24
CA PHE A 104 -22.67 0.75 -6.00
C PHE A 104 -23.30 0.46 -7.37
N SER A 105 -22.44 0.05 -8.32
CA SER A 105 -22.87 -0.31 -9.66
C SER A 105 -23.93 -1.41 -9.60
N GLY A 106 -25.08 -1.16 -10.23
CA GLY A 106 -26.20 -2.10 -10.27
C GLY A 106 -27.38 -1.74 -9.36
N GLU A 107 -27.23 -0.78 -8.44
CA GLU A 107 -28.40 -0.22 -7.75
C GLU A 107 -29.12 0.81 -8.65
N GLY A 108 -30.45 0.83 -8.61
CA GLY A 108 -31.27 1.65 -9.51
C GLY A 108 -31.19 3.16 -9.21
N HIS A 109 -31.69 3.98 -10.16
CA HIS A 109 -31.76 5.44 -10.02
C HIS A 109 -32.48 5.89 -8.74
N GLU A 110 -33.48 5.14 -8.28
CA GLU A 110 -34.20 5.44 -7.04
C GLU A 110 -33.28 5.44 -5.82
N VAL A 111 -32.30 4.54 -5.76
CA VAL A 111 -31.34 4.48 -4.66
C VAL A 111 -30.35 5.64 -4.74
N ALA A 112 -29.90 6.00 -5.94
CA ALA A 112 -29.06 7.19 -6.14
C ALA A 112 -29.76 8.47 -5.65
N ASP A 113 -31.03 8.66 -6.02
CA ASP A 113 -31.82 9.81 -5.59
C ASP A 113 -32.14 9.78 -4.10
N PHE A 114 -32.36 8.59 -3.52
CA PHE A 114 -32.51 8.42 -2.08
C PHE A 114 -31.24 8.84 -1.35
N MET A 115 -30.08 8.29 -1.71
CA MET A 115 -28.79 8.59 -1.08
C MET A 115 -28.46 10.08 -1.21
N LYS A 116 -28.63 10.66 -2.40
CA LYS A 116 -28.38 12.09 -2.64
C LYS A 116 -29.26 12.97 -1.76
N ARG A 117 -30.57 12.70 -1.67
CA ARG A 117 -31.50 13.52 -0.87
C ARG A 117 -31.36 13.33 0.64
N ASN A 118 -31.00 12.12 1.08
CA ASN A 118 -31.04 11.77 2.50
C ASN A 118 -29.68 11.82 3.19
N LEU A 119 -28.57 11.85 2.44
CA LEU A 119 -27.22 11.83 3.01
C LEU A 119 -26.46 13.15 2.75
N VAL A 120 -26.49 13.66 1.51
CA VAL A 120 -25.67 14.83 1.15
C VAL A 120 -26.10 16.08 1.93
N GLY A 121 -25.12 16.81 2.45
CA GLY A 121 -25.29 17.99 3.30
C GLY A 121 -25.52 17.68 4.79
N LYS A 122 -25.61 16.40 5.18
CA LYS A 122 -25.74 16.02 6.59
C LYS A 122 -24.39 15.87 7.26
N GLN A 123 -24.41 16.06 8.58
CA GLN A 123 -23.30 15.69 9.44
C GLN A 123 -23.28 14.17 9.63
N ALA A 124 -22.11 13.60 9.70
CA ALA A 124 -21.88 12.18 9.82
C ALA A 124 -20.95 11.87 10.98
N MET A 125 -21.34 10.83 11.71
CA MET A 125 -20.47 10.05 12.58
C MET A 125 -20.07 8.82 11.76
N VAL A 126 -18.80 8.71 11.37
CA VAL A 126 -18.35 7.60 10.53
C VAL A 126 -17.67 6.57 11.40
N HIS A 127 -18.22 5.36 11.40
CA HIS A 127 -17.63 4.19 12.02
C HIS A 127 -16.96 3.36 10.92
N LEU A 128 -15.63 3.38 10.90
CA LEU A 128 -14.85 2.54 10.00
C LEU A 128 -14.68 1.16 10.65
N GLY A 129 -15.14 0.14 9.94
CA GLY A 129 -15.27 -1.22 10.42
C GLY A 129 -16.68 -1.53 10.90
N PHE A 130 -17.06 -2.79 10.82
CA PHE A 130 -18.35 -3.27 11.32
C PHE A 130 -18.19 -3.91 12.70
N PRO A 131 -18.88 -3.40 13.74
CA PRO A 131 -18.87 -4.05 15.05
C PRO A 131 -19.62 -5.40 15.04
N THR A 132 -20.57 -5.57 14.12
CA THR A 132 -21.30 -6.82 13.87
C THR A 132 -21.60 -6.94 12.37
N GLU A 133 -21.76 -8.16 11.85
CA GLU A 133 -22.13 -8.41 10.44
C GLU A 133 -23.47 -7.76 10.03
N THR A 134 -24.25 -7.31 10.99
CA THR A 134 -25.58 -6.70 10.81
C THR A 134 -25.59 -5.18 10.97
N ALA A 135 -24.46 -4.55 11.29
CA ALA A 135 -24.39 -3.12 11.52
C ALA A 135 -24.67 -2.35 10.21
N LYS A 136 -25.64 -1.43 10.26
CA LYS A 136 -26.08 -0.64 9.11
C LYS A 136 -26.12 0.85 9.46
N SER A 137 -25.77 1.66 8.47
CA SER A 137 -25.84 3.11 8.51
C SER A 137 -27.28 3.55 8.74
N ARG A 138 -27.47 4.48 9.66
CA ARG A 138 -28.79 4.94 10.09
C ARG A 138 -28.79 6.43 10.41
N ALA A 139 -29.93 7.09 10.21
CA ALA A 139 -30.10 8.44 10.70
C ALA A 139 -30.18 8.42 12.23
N ILE A 140 -29.38 9.26 12.89
CA ILE A 140 -29.50 9.50 14.34
C ILE A 140 -30.62 10.52 14.57
N ASN A 141 -30.65 11.56 13.74
CA ASN A 141 -31.68 12.61 13.74
C ASN A 141 -31.82 13.18 12.31
N ALA A 142 -32.55 14.30 12.16
CA ALA A 142 -32.79 14.91 10.84
C ALA A 142 -31.51 15.40 10.14
N THR A 143 -30.49 15.84 10.88
CA THR A 143 -29.28 16.48 10.37
C THR A 143 -28.02 15.61 10.49
N THR A 144 -28.09 14.52 11.26
CA THR A 144 -26.94 13.70 11.64
C THR A 144 -27.20 12.23 11.32
N VAL A 145 -26.25 11.61 10.65
CA VAL A 145 -26.28 10.18 10.30
C VAL A 145 -25.10 9.45 10.93
N LEU A 146 -25.32 8.20 11.33
CA LEU A 146 -24.27 7.26 11.67
C LEU A 146 -23.98 6.43 10.42
N LEU A 147 -22.75 6.46 9.93
CA LEU A 147 -22.31 5.66 8.80
C LEU A 147 -21.47 4.50 9.30
N TYR A 148 -21.75 3.30 8.82
CA TYR A 148 -20.88 2.14 8.96
C TYR A 148 -20.26 1.83 7.60
N CYS A 149 -18.94 1.87 7.55
CA CYS A 149 -18.18 1.77 6.31
C CYS A 149 -17.00 0.82 6.46
N ASN A 150 -16.62 0.16 5.38
CA ASN A 150 -15.57 -0.87 5.40
C ASN A 150 -14.20 -0.34 5.07
N ASP A 151 -14.12 0.64 4.18
CA ASP A 151 -12.88 1.16 3.62
C ASP A 151 -12.81 2.67 3.78
N LEU A 152 -11.60 3.20 3.63
CA LEU A 152 -11.30 4.61 3.65
C LEU A 152 -10.39 4.90 2.46
N ARG A 153 -10.75 5.85 1.60
CA ARG A 153 -9.93 6.29 0.48
C ARG A 153 -9.65 7.77 0.61
N TYR A 154 -8.37 8.13 0.56
CA TYR A 154 -7.93 9.52 0.54
C TYR A 154 -8.23 10.14 -0.82
N GLN A 155 -8.79 11.35 -0.84
CA GLN A 155 -9.02 12.13 -2.05
C GLN A 155 -7.90 13.13 -2.29
N ALA A 156 -7.86 13.72 -3.49
CA ALA A 156 -6.87 14.73 -3.84
C ALA A 156 -7.03 16.02 -3.02
N GLU A 157 -8.25 16.33 -2.57
CA GLU A 157 -8.52 17.49 -1.72
C GLU A 157 -8.22 17.17 -0.24
N PRO A 158 -7.42 18.00 0.45
CA PRO A 158 -7.07 17.76 1.85
C PRO A 158 -8.29 17.76 2.78
N GLY A 159 -8.41 16.72 3.62
CA GLY A 159 -9.53 16.58 4.55
C GLY A 159 -10.80 16.01 3.92
N THR A 160 -10.74 15.59 2.66
CA THR A 160 -11.83 14.89 1.96
C THR A 160 -11.49 13.41 1.82
N TYR A 161 -12.46 12.56 2.15
CA TYR A 161 -12.31 11.11 2.15
C TYR A 161 -13.54 10.44 1.54
N THR A 162 -13.36 9.23 1.00
CA THR A 162 -14.46 8.41 0.49
C THR A 162 -14.43 7.04 1.13
N SER A 163 -15.58 6.57 1.58
CA SER A 163 -15.73 5.24 2.19
C SER A 163 -16.93 4.53 1.61
N GLY A 164 -16.81 3.23 1.34
CA GLY A 164 -17.90 2.32 1.02
C GLY A 164 -18.71 2.02 2.26
N CYS A 165 -19.91 2.58 2.31
CA CYS A 165 -20.82 2.50 3.45
C CYS A 165 -22.09 1.74 3.10
N TYR A 166 -22.72 1.17 4.11
CA TYR A 166 -23.87 0.28 3.94
C TYR A 166 -24.99 0.72 4.85
N GLY A 167 -26.19 0.90 4.32
CA GLY A 167 -27.38 1.28 5.09
C GLY A 167 -28.58 0.39 4.81
N GLU A 168 -29.73 0.78 5.33
CA GLU A 168 -30.98 0.10 5.05
C GLU A 168 -31.46 0.44 3.62
N GLY A 169 -31.34 -0.54 2.71
CA GLY A 169 -31.80 -0.40 1.33
C GLY A 169 -30.87 0.38 0.39
N TRP A 170 -29.65 0.67 0.82
CA TRP A 170 -28.62 1.30 -0.01
C TRP A 170 -27.23 0.85 0.38
N SER A 171 -26.32 0.80 -0.58
CA SER A 171 -24.89 0.62 -0.32
C SER A 171 -24.06 1.32 -1.37
N GLY A 172 -22.96 1.93 -0.97
CA GLY A 172 -22.11 2.62 -1.93
C GLY A 172 -21.09 3.56 -1.33
N PRO A 173 -20.25 4.15 -2.19
CA PRO A 173 -19.28 5.16 -1.78
C PRO A 173 -19.96 6.44 -1.28
N VAL A 174 -19.60 6.85 -0.08
CA VAL A 174 -19.95 8.13 0.54
C VAL A 174 -18.68 8.96 0.68
N THR A 175 -18.71 10.16 0.12
CA THR A 175 -17.64 11.15 0.20
C THR A 175 -17.99 12.18 1.26
N TYR A 176 -17.04 12.48 2.14
CA TYR A 176 -17.22 13.39 3.25
C TYR A 176 -15.96 14.21 3.53
N ARG A 177 -16.18 15.39 4.10
CA ARG A 177 -15.15 16.35 4.49
C ARG A 177 -15.08 16.45 6.00
N ILE A 178 -13.90 16.39 6.59
CA ILE A 178 -13.70 16.47 8.05
C ILE A 178 -13.09 17.81 8.41
N ASP A 179 -13.88 18.64 9.10
CA ASP A 179 -13.41 19.93 9.64
C ASP A 179 -12.90 19.80 11.09
N SER A 180 -13.25 18.71 11.78
CA SER A 180 -12.83 18.48 13.16
C SER A 180 -11.33 18.18 13.25
N ARG A 181 -10.59 18.98 14.03
CA ARG A 181 -9.14 18.76 14.24
C ARG A 181 -8.76 17.35 14.70
N PRO A 182 -9.39 16.74 15.72
CA PRO A 182 -8.92 15.47 16.27
C PRO A 182 -9.08 14.30 15.28
N SER A 183 -10.23 14.21 14.60
CA SER A 183 -10.45 13.14 13.61
C SER A 183 -9.59 13.35 12.37
N ARG A 184 -9.44 14.59 11.91
CA ARG A 184 -8.55 14.91 10.79
C ARG A 184 -7.09 14.57 11.11
N SER A 185 -6.57 14.99 12.26
CA SER A 185 -5.18 14.69 12.63
C SER A 185 -4.90 13.20 12.72
N MET A 186 -5.86 12.41 13.21
CA MET A 186 -5.72 10.94 13.25
C MET A 186 -5.57 10.35 11.85
N LEU A 187 -6.41 10.76 10.90
CA LEU A 187 -6.33 10.27 9.53
C LEU A 187 -5.10 10.78 8.79
N ASP A 188 -4.68 12.02 9.03
CA ASP A 188 -3.47 12.59 8.44
C ASP A 188 -2.22 11.86 8.96
N THR A 189 -2.16 11.53 10.26
CA THR A 189 -1.10 10.70 10.84
C THR A 189 -1.09 9.31 10.22
N LEU A 190 -2.25 8.63 10.16
CA LEU A 190 -2.38 7.34 9.50
C LEU A 190 -1.86 7.41 8.06
N GLN A 191 -2.31 8.39 7.29
CA GLN A 191 -1.88 8.60 5.92
C GLN A 191 -0.34 8.69 5.86
N SER A 192 0.26 9.56 6.67
CA SER A 192 1.70 9.77 6.67
C SER A 192 2.51 8.51 7.03
N ASP A 193 2.05 7.73 8.00
CA ASP A 193 2.71 6.48 8.40
C ASP A 193 2.60 5.40 7.33
N VAL A 194 1.45 5.33 6.63
CA VAL A 194 1.28 4.44 5.49
C VAL A 194 2.21 4.83 4.34
N TRP A 195 2.25 6.10 3.95
CA TRP A 195 3.14 6.56 2.87
C TRP A 195 4.60 6.34 3.20
N ARG A 196 5.00 6.60 4.44
CA ARG A 196 6.38 6.35 4.91
C ARG A 196 6.76 4.88 4.72
N LEU A 197 5.89 3.95 5.10
CA LEU A 197 6.16 2.52 4.94
C LEU A 197 6.17 2.09 3.47
N VAL A 198 5.25 2.63 2.66
CA VAL A 198 5.21 2.38 1.21
C VAL A 198 6.49 2.87 0.54
N ASP A 199 6.95 4.07 0.89
CA ASP A 199 8.19 4.65 0.36
C ASP A 199 9.42 3.85 0.80
N GLU A 200 9.47 3.41 2.06
CA GLU A 200 10.52 2.53 2.58
C GLU A 200 10.58 1.22 1.78
N LYS A 201 9.42 0.59 1.53
CA LYS A 201 9.34 -0.64 0.73
C LYS A 201 9.72 -0.45 -0.73
N ASN A 202 9.28 0.65 -1.34
CA ASN A 202 9.68 1.00 -2.70
C ASN A 202 11.18 1.24 -2.80
N SER A 203 11.77 1.88 -1.79
CA SER A 203 13.21 2.08 -1.70
C SER A 203 13.95 0.75 -1.55
N ASP A 204 13.49 -0.13 -0.66
CA ASP A 204 14.04 -1.47 -0.46
C ASP A 204 14.00 -2.30 -1.73
N PHE A 205 12.87 -2.29 -2.45
CA PHE A 205 12.72 -3.00 -3.72
C PHE A 205 13.69 -2.47 -4.79
N ARG A 206 13.83 -1.15 -4.90
CA ARG A 206 14.80 -0.54 -5.84
C ARG A 206 16.24 -0.92 -5.48
N LEU A 207 16.59 -0.90 -4.20
CA LEU A 207 17.91 -1.30 -3.72
C LEU A 207 18.17 -2.78 -4.03
N TRP A 208 17.18 -3.63 -3.82
CA TRP A 208 17.22 -5.03 -4.19
C TRP A 208 17.45 -5.23 -5.69
N GLN A 209 16.74 -4.50 -6.56
CA GLN A 209 16.96 -4.55 -8.01
C GLN A 209 18.39 -4.13 -8.41
N ILE A 210 18.93 -3.07 -7.80
CA ILE A 210 20.30 -2.58 -8.04
C ILE A 210 21.36 -3.62 -7.66
N VAL A 211 21.10 -4.46 -6.65
CA VAL A 211 22.02 -5.50 -6.22
C VAL A 211 21.86 -6.77 -7.06
N ILE A 212 20.63 -7.23 -7.28
CA ILE A 212 20.35 -8.54 -7.88
C ILE A 212 20.45 -8.53 -9.41
N TYR A 213 19.94 -7.51 -10.10
CA TYR A 213 19.97 -7.50 -11.58
C TYR A 213 21.40 -7.57 -12.15
N PRO A 214 22.39 -6.84 -11.60
CA PRO A 214 23.77 -6.97 -12.05
C PRO A 214 24.57 -8.08 -11.35
N ILE A 215 23.96 -9.00 -10.59
CA ILE A 215 24.71 -10.00 -9.79
C ILE A 215 25.69 -10.84 -10.63
N PHE A 216 25.30 -11.23 -11.85
CA PHE A 216 26.18 -11.97 -12.76
C PHE A 216 27.28 -11.09 -13.37
N ILE A 217 27.04 -9.78 -13.51
CA ILE A 217 28.10 -8.82 -13.89
C ILE A 217 29.12 -8.74 -12.77
N TYR A 218 28.68 -8.63 -11.51
CA TYR A 218 29.57 -8.63 -10.36
C TYR A 218 30.38 -9.92 -10.27
N GLY A 219 29.72 -11.07 -10.45
CA GLY A 219 30.39 -12.38 -10.50
C GLY A 219 31.45 -12.46 -11.62
N PHE A 220 31.11 -12.01 -12.83
CA PHE A 220 32.04 -11.98 -13.96
C PHE A 220 33.25 -11.07 -13.70
N LEU A 221 33.03 -9.87 -13.18
CA LEU A 221 34.11 -8.92 -12.86
C LEU A 221 35.03 -9.47 -11.77
N LEU A 222 34.46 -10.09 -10.74
CA LEU A 222 35.22 -10.70 -9.64
C LEU A 222 36.08 -11.87 -10.13
N LEU A 223 35.53 -12.77 -10.93
CA LEU A 223 36.28 -13.88 -11.53
C LEU A 223 37.39 -13.38 -12.48
N SER A 224 37.08 -12.35 -13.29
CA SER A 224 38.05 -11.73 -14.19
C SER A 224 39.20 -11.07 -13.41
N PHE A 225 38.88 -10.40 -12.30
CA PHE A 225 39.87 -9.78 -11.41
C PHE A 225 40.75 -10.83 -10.73
N VAL A 226 40.16 -11.90 -10.20
CA VAL A 226 40.91 -13.03 -9.61
C VAL A 226 41.86 -13.62 -10.64
N GLY A 227 41.37 -13.96 -11.84
CA GLY A 227 42.21 -14.51 -12.90
C GLY A 227 43.36 -13.58 -13.31
N TRP A 228 43.11 -12.28 -13.38
CA TRP A 228 44.15 -11.28 -13.65
C TRP A 228 45.22 -11.24 -12.55
N MET A 229 44.80 -11.28 -11.28
CA MET A 229 45.71 -11.34 -10.13
C MET A 229 46.58 -12.60 -10.16
N THR A 230 46.01 -13.78 -10.48
CA THR A 230 46.79 -15.03 -10.59
C THR A 230 47.83 -14.97 -11.72
N VAL A 231 47.48 -14.40 -12.88
CA VAL A 231 48.43 -14.22 -13.99
C VAL A 231 49.55 -13.24 -13.60
N LYS A 232 49.23 -12.15 -12.90
CA LYS A 232 50.22 -11.19 -12.40
C LYS A 232 51.15 -11.83 -11.37
N ALA A 233 50.61 -12.56 -10.40
CA ALA A 233 51.39 -13.25 -9.37
C ALA A 233 52.33 -14.30 -9.97
N THR A 234 51.84 -15.14 -10.89
CA THR A 234 52.68 -16.15 -11.56
C THR A 234 53.78 -15.54 -12.42
N ARG A 235 53.54 -14.40 -13.09
CA ARG A 235 54.61 -13.68 -13.80
C ARG A 235 55.66 -13.14 -12.84
N PHE A 236 55.24 -12.53 -11.73
CA PHE A 236 56.16 -11.97 -10.73
C PHE A 236 57.11 -13.04 -10.17
N VAL A 237 56.57 -14.22 -9.85
CA VAL A 237 57.36 -15.38 -9.38
C VAL A 237 58.32 -15.89 -10.46
N LYS A 238 57.92 -15.92 -11.74
CA LYS A 238 58.79 -16.40 -12.83
C LYS A 238 59.92 -15.43 -13.21
N THR A 239 59.80 -14.16 -12.84
CA THR A 239 60.82 -13.13 -13.08
C THR A 239 61.75 -12.89 -11.89
N SER A 240 61.52 -13.57 -10.75
CA SER A 240 62.42 -13.61 -9.59
C SER A 240 63.26 -14.89 -9.63
#